data_AF-A0A359HMI5-F1
#
_entry.id   AF-A0A359HMI5-F1
#
_cell.length_a   1.000
_cell.length_b   1.000
_cell.length_c   1.000
_cell.angle_alpha   90.00
_cell.angle_beta   90.00
_cell.angle_gamma   90.00
#
_symmetry.space_group_name_H-M   'P 1'
#
loop_
_entity.id
_entity.type
_entity.pdbx_description
1 polymer ?
#
loop_
_entity_poly.entity_id
_entity_poly.type
_entity_poly.pdbx_seq_one_letter_code
_entity_poly.pdbx_strand_id
1 'polypeptide(L)'
;MKTKTLIPFLAITFGLTWGIAALLFMFYDQIVAIFGELSMTNPLFILLVYSPGIAGIFLVWRHYGLKGLGSFFRRLTLWRAPGAWWLFLILGIPLIVYAGAAIKGSIAEPFPFSPWYQVFPAMALALFLGPIEEFGWRGVALPLLQRKFSPFWAGLILGCIWGIWHIPSFLGSGTPQSAWAFGPFVIGIVAMCIIVTPLFNASRGSLLISALFHFQ
;
A
#
# COMPACT_ATOMS: atom_id res chain seq x y z
N MET A 1 15.89 15.57 -0.60
CA MET A 1 15.21 15.10 -1.82
C MET A 1 14.55 16.27 -2.52
N LYS A 2 14.74 16.38 -3.84
CA LYS A 2 14.06 17.35 -4.73
C LYS A 2 12.98 16.59 -5.54
N THR A 3 12.09 17.25 -6.25
CA THR A 3 11.04 16.54 -7.04
C THR A 3 11.62 15.54 -8.05
N LYS A 4 12.84 15.79 -8.57
CA LYS A 4 13.56 14.83 -9.43
C LYS A 4 13.83 13.46 -8.78
N THR A 5 13.77 13.37 -7.45
CA THR A 5 13.92 12.10 -6.70
C THR A 5 12.72 11.17 -6.91
N LEU A 6 11.59 11.64 -7.47
CA LEU A 6 10.46 10.78 -7.83
C LEU A 6 10.84 9.74 -8.90
N ILE A 7 11.70 10.11 -9.87
CA ILE A 7 12.14 9.21 -10.93
C ILE A 7 12.91 7.99 -10.36
N PRO A 8 14.00 8.15 -9.60
CA PRO A 8 14.69 7.01 -9.02
C PRO A 8 13.81 6.24 -8.02
N PHE A 9 12.87 6.90 -7.33
CA PHE A 9 11.89 6.21 -6.48
C PHE A 9 11.03 5.24 -7.28
N LEU A 10 10.42 5.72 -8.38
CA LEU A 10 9.59 4.88 -9.25
C LEU A 10 10.42 3.82 -9.96
N ALA A 11 11.64 4.13 -10.41
CA ALA A 11 12.51 3.17 -11.06
C ALA A 11 12.88 1.99 -10.15
N ILE A 12 13.19 2.25 -8.86
CA ILE A 12 13.47 1.17 -7.90
C ILE A 12 12.19 0.40 -7.57
N THR A 13 11.09 1.10 -7.31
CA THR A 13 9.80 0.50 -6.94
C THR A 13 9.29 -0.44 -8.04
N PHE A 14 9.21 0.05 -9.28
CA PHE A 14 8.78 -0.73 -10.43
C PHE A 14 9.83 -1.75 -10.85
N GLY A 15 11.12 -1.41 -10.82
CA GLY A 15 12.19 -2.35 -11.15
C GLY A 15 12.19 -3.58 -10.25
N LEU A 16 11.98 -3.40 -8.95
CA LEU A 16 11.82 -4.52 -8.00
C LEU A 16 10.53 -5.29 -8.29
N THR A 17 9.37 -4.64 -8.33
CA THR A 17 8.09 -5.36 -8.49
C THR A 17 7.94 -6.00 -9.86
N TRP A 18 8.05 -5.21 -10.93
CA TRP A 18 7.83 -5.71 -12.29
C TRP A 18 8.99 -6.58 -12.75
N GLY A 19 10.22 -6.30 -12.32
CA GLY A 19 11.37 -7.14 -12.63
C GLY A 19 11.28 -8.53 -11.99
N ILE A 20 10.98 -8.60 -10.69
CA ILE A 20 10.79 -9.89 -10.00
C ILE A 20 9.57 -10.62 -10.56
N ALA A 21 8.47 -9.92 -10.86
CA ALA A 21 7.30 -10.53 -11.48
C ALA A 21 7.60 -11.08 -12.88
N ALA A 22 8.36 -10.36 -13.70
CA ALA A 22 8.80 -10.85 -15.00
C ALA A 22 9.65 -12.13 -14.86
N LEU A 23 10.57 -12.17 -13.90
CA LEU A 23 11.35 -13.38 -13.61
C LEU A 23 10.45 -14.54 -13.15
N LEU A 24 9.46 -14.27 -12.29
CA LEU A 24 8.45 -15.25 -11.86
C LEU A 24 7.66 -15.81 -13.03
N PHE A 25 7.26 -14.98 -13.99
CA PHE A 25 6.52 -15.45 -15.18
C PHE A 25 7.39 -16.22 -16.17
N MET A 26 8.67 -15.85 -16.30
CA MET A 26 9.60 -16.51 -17.23
C MET A 26 10.16 -17.83 -16.68
N PHE A 27 10.33 -17.94 -15.36
CA PHE A 27 10.99 -19.06 -14.70
C PHE A 27 10.13 -19.66 -13.57
N TYR A 28 8.82 -19.77 -13.82
CA TYR A 28 7.84 -20.17 -12.82
C TYR A 28 8.22 -21.49 -12.13
N ASP A 29 8.44 -22.56 -12.89
CA ASP A 29 8.73 -23.89 -12.33
C ASP A 29 10.01 -23.89 -11.49
N GLN A 30 11.07 -23.20 -11.94
CA GLN A 30 12.33 -23.13 -11.22
C GLN A 30 12.21 -22.33 -9.92
N ILE A 31 11.45 -21.24 -9.96
CA ILE A 31 11.24 -20.38 -8.79
C ILE A 31 10.34 -21.08 -7.77
N VAL A 32 9.26 -21.73 -8.23
CA VAL A 32 8.38 -22.52 -7.35
C VAL A 32 9.13 -23.69 -6.73
N ALA A 33 10.05 -24.34 -7.45
CA ALA A 33 10.87 -25.41 -6.88
C ALA A 33 11.78 -24.94 -5.73
N ILE A 34 12.19 -23.67 -5.70
CA ILE A 34 13.09 -23.11 -4.67
C ILE A 34 12.30 -22.43 -3.55
N PHE A 35 11.29 -21.64 -3.89
CA PHE A 35 10.58 -20.74 -2.97
C PHE A 35 9.16 -21.20 -2.63
N GLY A 36 8.68 -22.28 -3.27
CA GLY A 36 7.29 -22.74 -3.18
C GLY A 36 6.34 -21.89 -4.02
N GLU A 37 5.07 -22.28 -4.03
CA GLU A 37 4.01 -21.53 -4.71
C GLU A 37 3.87 -20.10 -4.16
N LEU A 38 3.40 -19.20 -5.02
CA LEU A 38 3.17 -17.82 -4.64
C LEU A 38 2.04 -17.76 -3.62
N SER A 39 2.33 -17.18 -2.46
CA SER A 39 1.37 -16.97 -1.37
C SER A 39 1.74 -15.71 -0.60
N MET A 40 0.84 -15.23 0.26
CA MET A 40 1.09 -14.03 1.08
C MET A 40 2.31 -14.16 2.01
N THR A 41 2.75 -15.39 2.30
CA THR A 41 3.93 -15.69 3.12
C THR A 41 5.19 -15.99 2.30
N ASN A 42 5.08 -16.05 0.98
CA ASN A 42 6.22 -16.31 0.11
C ASN A 42 7.20 -15.12 0.14
N PRO A 43 8.52 -15.35 0.31
CA PRO A 43 9.50 -14.26 0.43
C PRO A 43 9.58 -13.37 -0.82
N LEU A 44 9.36 -13.93 -2.01
CA LEU A 44 9.32 -13.14 -3.25
C LEU A 44 8.06 -12.29 -3.29
N PHE A 45 6.92 -12.82 -2.86
CA PHE A 45 5.69 -12.03 -2.74
C PHE A 45 5.86 -10.86 -1.77
N ILE A 46 6.44 -11.11 -0.59
CA ILE A 46 6.73 -10.05 0.40
C ILE A 46 7.66 -9.00 -0.21
N LEU A 47 8.70 -9.41 -0.94
CA LEU A 47 9.63 -8.49 -1.59
C LEU A 47 8.97 -7.65 -2.68
N LEU A 48 8.05 -8.24 -3.46
CA LEU A 48 7.24 -7.53 -4.46
C LEU A 48 6.38 -6.46 -3.81
N VAL A 49 5.68 -6.79 -2.72
CA VAL A 49 4.80 -5.85 -1.99
C VAL A 49 5.62 -4.75 -1.30
N TYR A 50 6.77 -5.09 -0.73
CA TYR A 50 7.59 -4.14 0.03
C TYR A 50 8.37 -3.16 -0.85
N SER A 51 8.36 -3.32 -2.18
CA SER A 51 9.21 -2.53 -3.07
C SER A 51 9.08 -1.00 -2.94
N PRO A 52 7.89 -0.36 -2.81
CA PRO A 52 7.81 1.08 -2.55
C PRO A 52 8.40 1.44 -1.19
N GLY A 53 8.18 0.60 -0.17
CA GLY A 53 8.74 0.82 1.17
C GLY A 53 10.26 0.76 1.18
N ILE A 54 10.84 -0.25 0.53
CA ILE A 54 12.28 -0.43 0.34
C ILE A 54 12.86 0.77 -0.42
N ALA A 55 12.24 1.17 -1.54
CA ALA A 55 12.69 2.32 -2.33
C ALA A 55 12.65 3.62 -1.52
N GLY A 56 11.59 3.83 -0.74
CA GLY A 56 11.41 5.00 0.11
C GLY A 56 12.47 5.10 1.20
N ILE A 57 12.64 4.03 1.98
CA ILE A 57 13.64 3.93 3.05
C ILE A 57 15.05 4.11 2.49
N PHE A 58 15.38 3.40 1.40
CA PHE A 58 16.68 3.50 0.73
C PHE A 58 16.99 4.93 0.29
N LEU A 59 16.04 5.63 -0.34
CA LEU A 59 16.26 7.00 -0.80
C LEU A 59 16.37 8.01 0.34
N VAL A 60 15.61 7.83 1.43
CA VAL A 60 15.75 8.65 2.64
C VAL A 60 17.14 8.46 3.24
N TRP A 61 17.58 7.22 3.43
CA TRP A 61 18.93 6.91 3.90
C TRP A 61 20.01 7.51 2.99
N ARG A 62 19.90 7.32 1.68
CA ARG A 62 20.88 7.78 0.70
C ARG A 62 21.03 9.30 0.65
N HIS A 63 19.98 10.06 0.97
CA HIS A 63 19.98 11.53 0.95
C HIS A 63 20.26 12.16 2.31
N TYR A 64 19.91 11.50 3.41
CA TYR A 64 19.87 12.11 4.74
C TYR A 64 20.57 11.28 5.84
N GLY A 65 21.14 10.13 5.48
CA GLY A 65 21.84 9.23 6.39
C GLY A 65 20.94 8.63 7.49
N LEU A 66 21.57 8.05 8.51
CA LEU A 66 20.88 7.41 9.63
C LEU A 66 20.04 8.39 10.46
N LYS A 67 20.50 9.64 10.63
CA LYS A 67 19.73 10.69 11.32
C LYS A 67 18.43 11.03 10.57
N GLY A 68 18.51 11.06 9.24
CA GLY A 68 17.35 11.23 8.36
C GLY A 68 16.34 10.08 8.49
N LEU A 69 16.82 8.84 8.52
CA LEU A 69 15.96 7.67 8.79
C LEU A 69 15.28 7.76 10.15
N GLY A 70 16.01 8.15 11.21
CA GLY A 70 15.41 8.32 12.54
C GLY A 70 14.28 9.34 12.53
N SER A 71 14.47 10.48 11.85
CA SER A 71 13.42 11.50 11.67
C SER A 71 12.24 10.99 10.84
N PHE A 72 12.52 10.16 9.84
CA PHE A 72 11.50 9.54 8.99
C PHE A 72 10.63 8.54 9.77
N PHE A 73 11.23 7.62 10.52
CA PHE A 73 10.48 6.65 11.34
C PHE A 73 9.77 7.30 12.52
N ARG A 74 10.25 8.44 13.04
CA ARG A 74 9.51 9.21 14.05
C ARG A 74 8.11 9.65 13.56
N ARG A 75 7.86 9.67 12.25
CA ARG A 75 6.51 9.93 11.72
C ARG A 75 5.51 8.80 12.01
N LEU A 76 5.97 7.62 12.43
CA LEU A 76 5.14 6.54 12.98
C LEU A 76 4.69 6.80 14.43
N THR A 77 5.22 7.83 15.10
CA THR A 77 4.76 8.21 16.45
C THR A 77 3.77 9.38 16.41
N LEU A 78 3.41 9.86 15.21
CA LEU A 78 2.48 10.98 15.02
C LEU A 78 1.04 10.44 15.02
N TRP A 79 0.39 10.43 16.18
CA TRP A 79 -0.99 9.93 16.32
C TRP A 79 -2.05 11.04 16.33
N ARG A 80 -1.64 12.31 16.40
CA ARG A 80 -2.59 13.43 16.47
C ARG A 80 -3.15 13.75 15.08
N ALA A 81 -4.47 13.69 14.96
CA ALA A 81 -5.24 14.16 13.82
C ALA A 81 -6.59 14.73 14.30
N PRO A 82 -7.26 15.59 13.49
CA PRO A 82 -8.63 16.02 13.78
C PRO A 82 -9.55 14.83 14.07
N GLY A 83 -10.42 14.95 15.08
CA GLY A 83 -11.29 13.85 15.52
C GLY A 83 -12.19 13.28 14.42
N ALA A 84 -12.61 14.10 13.46
CA ALA A 84 -13.37 13.66 12.29
C ALA A 84 -12.63 12.59 11.46
N TRP A 85 -11.30 12.66 11.38
CA TRP A 85 -10.50 11.66 10.68
C TRP A 85 -10.41 10.35 11.45
N TRP A 86 -10.31 10.40 12.78
CA TRP A 86 -10.40 9.20 13.61
C TRP A 86 -11.77 8.54 13.50
N LEU A 87 -12.84 9.35 13.52
CA LEU A 87 -14.20 8.85 13.31
C LEU A 87 -14.36 8.20 11.93
N PHE A 88 -13.78 8.81 10.89
CA PHE A 88 -13.78 8.26 9.55
C PHE A 88 -13.02 6.93 9.46
N LEU A 89 -11.86 6.79 10.11
CA LEU A 89 -11.13 5.52 10.16
C LEU A 89 -11.89 4.44 10.93
N ILE A 90 -12.51 4.77 12.07
CA ILE A 90 -13.14 3.77 12.93
C ILE A 90 -14.52 3.36 12.40
N LEU A 91 -15.29 4.30 11.84
CA LEU A 91 -16.67 4.05 11.41
C LEU A 91 -16.85 4.19 9.90
N GLY A 92 -16.23 5.21 9.28
CA GLY A 92 -16.41 5.52 7.87
C GLY A 92 -15.94 4.40 6.93
N ILE A 93 -14.72 3.89 7.13
CA ILE A 93 -14.18 2.81 6.29
C ILE A 93 -14.97 1.51 6.47
N PRO A 94 -15.22 1.00 7.70
CA PRO A 94 -16.09 -0.17 7.86
C PRO A 94 -17.48 0.02 7.24
N LEU A 95 -18.09 1.20 7.38
CA LEU A 95 -19.39 1.49 6.77
C LEU A 95 -19.32 1.39 5.24
N ILE A 96 -18.27 1.89 4.61
CA ILE A 96 -18.06 1.77 3.15
C ILE A 96 -17.94 0.29 2.75
N VAL A 97 -17.17 -0.51 3.50
CA VAL A 97 -17.00 -1.94 3.23
C VAL A 97 -18.34 -2.69 3.36
N TYR A 98 -19.07 -2.50 4.46
CA TYR A 98 -20.37 -3.16 4.68
C TYR A 98 -21.46 -2.67 3.73
N ALA A 99 -21.45 -1.38 3.35
CA ALA A 99 -22.35 -0.87 2.31
C ALA A 99 -22.05 -1.52 0.96
N GLY A 100 -20.76 -1.68 0.60
CA GLY A 100 -20.35 -2.43 -0.58
C GLY A 100 -20.81 -3.88 -0.57
N ALA A 101 -20.67 -4.57 0.58
CA ALA A 101 -21.16 -5.93 0.76
C ALA A 101 -22.70 -6.02 0.64
N ALA A 102 -23.43 -5.04 1.18
CA ALA A 102 -24.88 -4.98 1.06
C ALA A 102 -25.32 -4.80 -0.41
N ILE A 103 -24.68 -3.89 -1.15
CA ILE A 103 -24.95 -3.66 -2.58
C ILE A 103 -24.65 -4.93 -3.40
N LYS A 104 -23.58 -5.66 -3.05
CA LYS A 104 -23.22 -6.93 -3.71
C LYS A 104 -24.12 -8.10 -3.29
N GLY A 105 -24.94 -7.94 -2.25
CA GLY A 105 -25.76 -9.01 -1.68
C GLY A 105 -24.98 -10.02 -0.82
N SER A 106 -23.74 -9.71 -0.43
CA SER A 106 -22.85 -10.60 0.33
C SER A 106 -22.81 -10.29 1.83
N ILE A 107 -23.66 -9.39 2.34
CA ILE A 107 -23.65 -9.00 3.77
C ILE A 107 -24.02 -10.15 4.72
N ALA A 108 -24.74 -11.16 4.24
CA ALA A 108 -25.13 -12.34 5.00
C ALA A 108 -24.11 -13.49 4.89
N GLU A 109 -23.00 -13.31 4.17
CA GLU A 109 -21.96 -14.32 4.10
C GLU A 109 -21.36 -14.58 5.49
N PRO A 110 -21.10 -15.85 5.86
CA PRO A 110 -20.48 -16.18 7.14
C PRO A 110 -19.12 -15.50 7.29
N PHE A 111 -18.75 -15.21 8.54
CA PHE A 111 -17.42 -14.71 8.85
C PHE A 111 -16.34 -15.68 8.29
N PRO A 112 -15.37 -15.18 7.51
CA PRO A 112 -14.47 -16.05 6.72
C PRO A 112 -13.47 -16.85 7.57
N PHE A 113 -13.38 -16.58 8.87
CA PHE A 113 -12.49 -17.29 9.78
C PHE A 113 -13.28 -18.24 10.68
N SER A 114 -12.97 -19.54 10.57
CA SER A 114 -13.48 -20.57 11.46
C SER A 114 -12.33 -21.46 11.94
N PRO A 115 -12.03 -21.47 13.25
CA PRO A 115 -12.64 -20.68 14.32
C PRO A 115 -12.37 -19.16 14.18
N TRP A 116 -13.27 -18.34 14.74
CA TRP A 116 -13.29 -16.87 14.56
C TRP A 116 -11.96 -16.19 14.93
N TYR A 117 -11.22 -16.73 15.90
CA TYR A 117 -9.96 -16.14 16.37
C TYR A 117 -8.81 -16.26 15.35
N GLN A 118 -8.97 -17.00 14.25
CA GLN A 118 -7.97 -17.00 13.16
C GLN A 118 -7.87 -15.63 12.45
N VAL A 119 -8.81 -14.72 12.70
CA VAL A 119 -8.71 -13.34 12.23
C VAL A 119 -7.48 -12.61 12.79
N PHE A 120 -7.05 -12.93 14.02
CA PHE A 120 -5.91 -12.24 14.65
C PHE A 120 -4.58 -12.44 13.92
N PRO A 121 -4.15 -13.68 13.58
CA PRO A 121 -2.95 -13.87 12.77
C PRO A 121 -3.08 -13.27 11.35
N ALA A 122 -4.27 -13.30 10.74
CA ALA A 122 -4.49 -12.65 9.44
C ALA A 122 -4.35 -11.12 9.53
N MET A 123 -4.91 -10.50 10.58
CA MET A 123 -4.73 -9.08 10.87
C MET A 123 -3.27 -8.73 11.15
N ALA A 124 -2.55 -9.57 11.91
CA ALA A 124 -1.13 -9.35 12.15
C ALA A 124 -0.36 -9.36 10.83
N LEU A 125 -0.62 -10.33 9.94
CA LEU A 125 0.00 -10.38 8.62
C LEU A 125 -0.33 -9.13 7.78
N ALA A 126 -1.60 -8.73 7.73
CA ALA A 126 -2.05 -7.55 6.98
C ALA A 126 -1.39 -6.25 7.49
N LEU A 127 -1.18 -6.12 8.82
CA LEU A 127 -0.54 -4.96 9.44
C LEU A 127 0.92 -4.78 9.00
N PHE A 128 1.59 -5.86 8.60
CA PHE A 128 2.97 -5.79 8.11
C PHE A 128 3.08 -5.86 6.59
N LEU A 129 2.02 -6.25 5.86
CA LEU A 129 2.05 -6.28 4.39
C LEU A 129 1.80 -4.92 3.76
N GLY A 130 0.57 -4.42 3.82
CA GLY A 130 0.19 -3.16 3.16
C GLY A 130 0.88 -1.92 3.76
N PRO A 131 0.91 -1.75 5.09
CA PRO A 131 1.48 -0.55 5.71
C PRO A 131 2.94 -0.23 5.38
N ILE A 132 3.76 -1.23 5.02
CA ILE A 132 5.15 -1.01 4.60
C ILE A 132 5.23 -0.18 3.32
N GLU A 133 4.23 -0.31 2.43
CA GLU A 133 4.18 0.47 1.20
C GLU A 133 4.10 1.98 1.46
N GLU A 134 3.51 2.37 2.60
CA GLU A 134 3.32 3.77 2.98
C GLU A 134 4.64 4.52 3.17
N PHE A 135 5.73 3.81 3.48
CA PHE A 135 7.07 4.42 3.52
C PHE A 135 7.49 4.94 2.13
N GLY A 136 7.05 4.31 1.06
CA GLY A 136 7.24 4.81 -0.30
C GLY A 136 6.20 5.85 -0.67
N TRP A 137 4.91 5.45 -0.65
CA TRP A 137 3.83 6.25 -1.21
C TRP A 137 3.60 7.55 -0.44
N ARG A 138 3.39 7.49 0.88
CA ARG A 138 3.15 8.68 1.74
C ARG A 138 4.45 9.22 2.34
N GLY A 139 5.47 8.37 2.46
CA GLY A 139 6.78 8.75 2.96
C GLY A 139 7.60 9.58 1.97
N VAL A 140 7.51 9.27 0.67
CA VAL A 140 8.35 9.87 -0.37
C VAL A 140 7.54 10.41 -1.55
N ALA A 141 6.72 9.60 -2.22
CA ALA A 141 6.09 9.98 -3.48
C ALA A 141 5.10 11.16 -3.31
N LEU A 142 4.15 11.03 -2.37
CA LEU A 142 3.12 12.04 -2.12
C LEU A 142 3.72 13.40 -1.73
N PRO A 143 4.67 13.52 -0.77
CA PRO A 143 5.32 14.80 -0.48
C PRO A 143 6.08 15.41 -1.67
N LEU A 144 6.63 14.58 -2.58
CA LEU A 144 7.30 15.08 -3.77
C LEU A 144 6.31 15.59 -4.83
N LEU A 145 5.16 14.93 -4.99
CA LEU A 145 4.07 15.34 -5.86
C LEU A 145 3.40 16.62 -5.36
N GLN A 146 3.13 16.73 -4.07
CA GLN A 146 2.50 17.91 -3.45
C GLN A 146 3.36 19.19 -3.51
N ARG A 147 4.64 19.09 -3.91
CA ARG A 147 5.48 20.29 -4.22
C ARG A 147 5.14 20.94 -5.55
N LYS A 148 4.41 20.23 -6.42
CA LYS A 148 4.04 20.71 -7.76
C LYS A 148 2.53 20.73 -7.99
N PHE A 149 1.78 19.92 -7.26
CA PHE A 149 0.36 19.72 -7.45
C PHE A 149 -0.40 20.00 -6.16
N SER A 150 -1.64 20.48 -6.27
CA SER A 150 -2.53 20.59 -5.12
C SER A 150 -2.87 19.19 -4.57
N PRO A 151 -3.35 19.07 -3.32
CA PRO A 151 -3.61 17.78 -2.67
C PRO A 151 -4.47 16.82 -3.51
N PHE A 152 -5.54 17.31 -4.14
CA PHE A 152 -6.39 16.50 -5.00
C PHE A 152 -5.61 15.88 -6.18
N TRP A 153 -4.89 16.71 -6.94
CA TRP A 153 -4.12 16.27 -8.10
C TRP A 153 -2.94 15.36 -7.71
N ALA A 154 -2.27 15.66 -6.60
CA ALA A 154 -1.21 14.80 -6.09
C ALA A 154 -1.73 13.41 -5.70
N GLY A 155 -2.90 13.35 -5.06
CA GLY A 155 -3.60 12.10 -4.74
C GLY A 155 -4.03 11.34 -5.99
N LEU A 156 -4.64 12.01 -6.97
CA LEU A 156 -5.05 11.41 -8.25
C LEU A 156 -3.85 10.79 -8.98
N ILE A 157 -2.76 11.55 -9.17
CA ILE A 157 -1.56 11.09 -9.86
C ILE A 157 -0.95 9.89 -9.11
N LEU A 158 -0.84 9.97 -7.79
CA LEU A 158 -0.32 8.88 -6.98
C LEU A 158 -1.20 7.62 -7.10
N GLY A 159 -2.52 7.78 -7.08
CA GLY A 159 -3.46 6.68 -7.25
C GLY A 159 -3.31 5.98 -8.59
N CYS A 160 -3.13 6.72 -9.68
CA CYS A 160 -2.87 6.14 -11.00
C CYS A 160 -1.53 5.39 -11.02
N ILE A 161 -0.46 5.98 -10.47
CA ILE A 161 0.85 5.32 -10.38
C ILE A 161 0.74 4.02 -9.60
N TRP A 162 0.04 4.04 -8.46
CA TRP A 162 -0.11 2.87 -7.60
C TRP A 162 -0.99 1.80 -8.23
N GLY A 163 -2.07 2.19 -8.91
CA GLY A 163 -2.90 1.27 -9.70
C GLY A 163 -2.11 0.56 -10.82
N ILE A 164 -1.24 1.29 -11.53
CA ILE A 164 -0.33 0.70 -12.52
C ILE A 164 0.65 -0.25 -11.84
N TRP A 165 1.24 0.14 -10.70
CA TRP A 165 2.18 -0.71 -9.97
C TRP A 165 1.62 -2.11 -9.65
N HIS A 166 0.30 -2.22 -9.40
CA HIS A 166 -0.37 -3.49 -9.14
C HIS A 166 -0.57 -4.41 -10.35
N ILE A 167 -0.34 -3.97 -11.60
CA ILE A 167 -0.59 -4.77 -12.81
C ILE A 167 -0.06 -6.22 -12.70
N PRO A 168 1.19 -6.48 -12.28
CA PRO A 168 1.69 -7.85 -12.21
C PRO A 168 0.88 -8.76 -11.28
N SER A 169 0.29 -8.21 -10.21
CA SER A 169 -0.54 -8.99 -9.28
C SER A 169 -1.84 -9.47 -9.91
N PHE A 170 -2.33 -8.84 -10.99
CA PHE A 170 -3.52 -9.30 -11.73
C PHE A 170 -3.20 -10.35 -12.79
N LEU A 171 -1.92 -10.51 -13.15
CA LEU A 171 -1.48 -11.42 -14.20
C LEU A 171 -1.01 -12.78 -13.65
N GLY A 172 -0.53 -12.82 -12.41
CA GLY A 172 -0.05 -14.04 -11.76
C GLY A 172 -1.15 -14.81 -11.04
N SER A 173 -1.10 -16.15 -11.11
CA SER A 173 -1.87 -17.02 -10.21
C SER A 173 -1.33 -16.92 -8.78
N GLY A 174 -2.21 -17.11 -7.77
CA GLY A 174 -1.82 -17.14 -6.35
C GLY A 174 -1.95 -15.81 -5.60
N THR A 175 -2.39 -14.74 -6.24
CA THR A 175 -2.74 -13.47 -5.58
C THR A 175 -4.27 -13.33 -5.45
N PRO A 176 -4.79 -12.66 -4.41
CA PRO A 176 -6.21 -12.29 -4.35
C PRO A 176 -6.66 -11.45 -5.56
N GLN A 177 -5.78 -10.59 -6.07
CA GLN A 177 -6.05 -9.65 -7.17
C GLN A 177 -6.33 -10.37 -8.49
N SER A 178 -5.77 -11.56 -8.71
CA SER A 178 -6.03 -12.37 -9.91
C SER A 178 -7.52 -12.74 -10.09
N ALA A 179 -8.31 -12.73 -9.01
CA ALA A 179 -9.75 -12.98 -9.03
C ALA A 179 -10.61 -11.69 -9.12
N TRP A 180 -9.98 -10.51 -9.19
CA TRP A 180 -10.67 -9.22 -9.14
C TRP A 180 -10.73 -8.55 -10.51
N ALA A 181 -11.71 -7.65 -10.69
CA ALA A 181 -11.76 -6.79 -11.86
C ALA A 181 -10.78 -5.62 -11.71
N PHE A 182 -9.82 -5.53 -12.64
CA PHE A 182 -8.76 -4.50 -12.60
C PHE A 182 -9.31 -3.06 -12.60
N GLY A 183 -10.32 -2.77 -13.43
CA GLY A 183 -10.90 -1.43 -13.55
C GLY A 183 -11.46 -0.89 -12.23
N PRO A 184 -12.45 -1.56 -11.61
CA PRO A 184 -12.98 -1.18 -10.29
C PRO A 184 -11.91 -1.08 -9.20
N PHE A 185 -10.91 -1.98 -9.22
CA PHE A 185 -9.79 -1.93 -8.27
C PHE A 185 -8.97 -0.64 -8.41
N VAL A 186 -8.57 -0.28 -9.63
CA VAL A 186 -7.81 0.96 -9.88
C VAL A 186 -8.63 2.20 -9.50
N ILE A 187 -9.92 2.22 -9.83
CA ILE A 187 -10.82 3.31 -9.42
C ILE A 187 -10.85 3.43 -7.87
N GLY A 188 -10.94 2.29 -7.18
CA GLY A 188 -10.89 2.22 -5.72
C GLY A 188 -9.57 2.80 -5.17
N ILE A 189 -8.43 2.40 -5.72
CA ILE A 189 -7.11 2.93 -5.32
C ILE A 189 -7.02 4.43 -5.55
N VAL A 190 -7.49 4.92 -6.70
CA VAL A 190 -7.47 6.35 -7.00
C VAL A 190 -8.32 7.14 -6.01
N ALA A 191 -9.55 6.69 -5.73
CA ALA A 191 -10.43 7.31 -4.75
C ALA A 191 -9.77 7.32 -3.36
N MET A 192 -9.20 6.19 -2.95
CA MET A 192 -8.51 6.06 -1.67
C MET A 192 -7.28 6.96 -1.57
N CYS A 193 -6.47 7.12 -2.62
CA CYS A 193 -5.37 8.09 -2.63
C CYS A 193 -5.85 9.53 -2.49
N ILE A 194 -6.96 9.89 -3.15
CA ILE A 194 -7.56 11.22 -3.02
C ILE A 194 -8.07 11.47 -1.58
N ILE A 195 -8.63 10.45 -0.91
CA ILE A 195 -9.13 10.54 0.47
C ILE A 195 -7.99 10.55 1.50
N VAL A 196 -6.98 9.70 1.34
CA VAL A 196 -5.85 9.61 2.28
C VAL A 196 -4.97 10.85 2.23
N THR A 197 -4.89 11.52 1.08
CA THR A 197 -4.04 12.71 0.93
C THR A 197 -4.38 13.84 1.93
N PRO A 198 -5.63 14.32 2.05
CA PRO A 198 -5.99 15.31 3.07
C PRO A 198 -5.91 14.79 4.50
N LEU A 199 -6.17 13.49 4.75
CA LEU A 199 -5.95 12.85 6.06
C LEU A 199 -4.47 12.93 6.48
N PHE A 200 -3.57 12.58 5.57
CA PHE A 200 -2.13 12.64 5.75
C PHE A 200 -1.65 14.07 5.99
N ASN A 201 -2.19 15.04 5.25
CA ASN A 201 -1.87 16.46 5.44
C ASN A 201 -2.37 16.99 6.79
N ALA A 202 -3.61 16.67 7.17
CA ALA A 202 -4.22 17.07 8.44
C ALA A 202 -3.52 16.45 9.67
N SER A 203 -2.90 15.29 9.50
CA SER A 203 -2.08 14.60 10.51
C SER A 203 -0.60 14.99 10.49
N ARG A 204 -0.25 16.10 9.81
CA ARG A 204 1.13 16.63 9.71
C ARG A 204 2.12 15.64 9.10
N GLY A 205 1.66 14.84 8.14
CA GLY A 205 2.47 13.84 7.45
C GLY A 205 2.71 12.56 8.26
N SER A 206 1.77 12.19 9.12
CA SER A 206 1.83 10.96 9.92
C SER A 206 1.89 9.73 9.02
N LEU A 207 2.91 8.89 9.23
CA LEU A 207 2.97 7.57 8.60
C LEU A 207 2.15 6.54 9.36
N LEU A 208 1.95 6.73 10.67
CA LEU A 208 1.09 5.87 11.48
C LEU A 208 -0.35 5.87 10.98
N ILE A 209 -0.90 7.07 10.75
CA ILE A 209 -2.30 7.21 10.37
C ILE A 209 -2.54 6.71 8.94
N SER A 210 -1.58 6.93 8.03
CA SER A 210 -1.62 6.33 6.69
C SER A 210 -1.50 4.81 6.72
N ALA A 211 -0.63 4.27 7.57
CA ALA A 211 -0.51 2.83 7.81
C ALA A 211 -1.82 2.24 8.36
N LEU A 212 -2.45 2.88 9.34
CA LEU A 212 -3.73 2.45 9.90
C LEU A 212 -4.87 2.51 8.89
N PHE A 213 -4.88 3.53 8.03
CA PHE A 213 -5.83 3.58 6.91
C PHE A 213 -5.61 2.39 5.97
N HIS A 214 -4.38 2.15 5.54
CA HIS A 214 -4.06 1.09 4.57
C HIS A 214 -4.20 -0.32 5.16
N PHE A 215 -4.14 -0.45 6.49
CA PHE A 215 -4.40 -1.71 7.19
C PHE A 215 -5.86 -2.18 7.08
N GLN A 216 -6.82 -1.25 6.91
CA GLN A 216 -8.25 -1.55 6.85
C GLN A 216 -8.70 -1.97 5.45
#